data_AF-A0A8H5BS04-F1
#
_entry.id   AF-A0A8H5BS04-F1
#
_cell.length_a   1.000
_cell.length_b   1.000
_cell.length_c   1.000
_cell.angle_alpha   90.00
_cell.angle_beta   90.00
_cell.angle_gamma   90.00
#
_symmetry.space_group_name_H-M   'P 1'
#
loop_
_entity.id
_entity.type
_entity.pdbx_description
1 polymer ?
#
loop_
_entity_poly.entity_id
_entity_poly.type
_entity_poly.pdbx_seq_one_letter_code
_entity_poly.pdbx_strand_id
1 'polypeptide(L)'
;SVAASASTSSGTDSVVYVFALNEGSGKLEYKIGSTGRTPETRLREWRRGHQSKGFRLVYSVKVVGRNTAYVVEHEAHQQILQYATKIHRSCPDCLVVHQEEFVMELDFGLEDVRDAVDTAKRLVETRRVGCT
;
A
#
# COMPACT_ATOMS: atom_id res chain seq x y z
N SER A 1 -37.24 -19.05 23.48
CA SER A 1 -36.89 -17.72 22.97
C SER A 1 -35.56 -17.81 22.24
N VAL A 2 -35.54 -17.46 20.97
CA VAL A 2 -34.40 -17.63 20.06
C VAL A 2 -33.39 -16.53 20.35
N ALA A 3 -32.20 -16.86 20.83
CA ALA A 3 -31.09 -15.90 20.93
C ALA A 3 -30.43 -15.81 19.56
N ALA A 4 -30.71 -14.72 18.84
CA ALA A 4 -30.08 -14.41 17.58
C ALA A 4 -28.57 -14.25 17.79
N SER A 5 -27.79 -15.04 17.05
CA SER A 5 -26.34 -14.94 16.97
C SER A 5 -25.95 -13.56 16.47
N ALA A 6 -25.33 -12.74 17.32
CA ALA A 6 -24.62 -11.55 16.90
C ALA A 6 -23.29 -11.97 16.27
N SER A 7 -23.34 -12.36 15.00
CA SER A 7 -22.16 -12.51 14.14
C SER A 7 -21.63 -11.14 13.74
N THR A 8 -21.17 -10.34 14.70
CA THR A 8 -20.41 -9.12 14.42
C THR A 8 -19.00 -9.55 14.01
N SER A 9 -18.82 -9.93 12.75
CA SER A 9 -17.50 -9.92 12.13
C SER A 9 -17.10 -8.45 11.96
N SER A 10 -16.57 -7.83 13.02
CA SER A 10 -15.84 -6.57 12.90
C SER A 10 -14.52 -6.87 12.20
N GLY A 11 -14.58 -7.08 10.88
CA GLY A 11 -13.39 -7.13 10.05
C GLY A 11 -12.68 -5.81 10.26
N THR A 12 -11.52 -5.82 10.91
CA THR A 12 -10.71 -4.62 11.10
C THR A 12 -10.37 -4.06 9.73
N ASP A 13 -10.94 -2.91 9.40
CA ASP A 13 -10.61 -2.17 8.19
C ASP A 13 -9.10 -1.98 8.12
N SER A 14 -8.53 -2.31 6.97
CA SER A 14 -7.12 -2.07 6.66
C SER A 14 -7.04 -1.02 5.57
N VAL A 15 -5.86 -0.42 5.43
CA VAL A 15 -5.64 0.67 4.47
C VAL A 15 -4.47 0.30 3.58
N VAL A 16 -4.66 0.43 2.27
CA VAL A 16 -3.56 0.46 1.30
C VAL A 16 -3.21 1.93 1.09
N TYR A 17 -1.92 2.26 1.12
CA TYR A 17 -1.41 3.63 1.05
C TYR A 17 -0.31 3.76 0.01
N VAL A 18 -0.13 5.00 -0.47
CA VAL A 18 0.97 5.40 -1.32
C VAL A 18 1.72 6.53 -0.63
N PHE A 19 3.00 6.33 -0.38
CA PHE A 19 3.93 7.41 -0.05
C PHE A 19 4.68 7.81 -1.32
N ALA A 20 4.94 9.11 -1.48
CA ALA A 20 5.76 9.61 -2.56
C ALA A 20 6.84 10.57 -2.05
N LEU A 21 7.99 10.54 -2.71
CA LEU A 21 9.09 11.48 -2.57
C LEU A 21 9.40 12.08 -3.95
N ASN A 22 9.60 13.39 -3.99
CA ASN A 22 10.11 14.09 -5.14
C ASN A 22 11.40 14.78 -4.69
N GLU A 23 12.55 14.18 -4.99
CA GLU A 23 13.84 14.85 -4.86
C GLU A 23 14.18 15.52 -6.20
N GLY A 24 14.92 16.64 -6.16
CA GLY A 24 15.12 17.57 -7.27
C GLY A 24 15.77 17.03 -8.56
N SER A 25 15.83 15.71 -8.76
CA SER A 25 16.19 15.01 -10.01
C SER A 25 15.05 14.96 -11.03
N GLY A 26 13.82 15.36 -10.66
CA GLY A 26 12.65 15.32 -11.55
C GLY A 26 11.97 13.95 -11.66
N LYS A 27 12.41 12.97 -10.86
CA LYS A 27 11.87 11.60 -10.82
C LYS A 27 11.08 11.38 -9.53
N LEU A 28 9.99 10.64 -9.63
CA LEU A 28 9.09 10.39 -8.51
C LEU A 28 9.35 9.00 -7.93
N GLU A 29 9.63 8.98 -6.64
CA GLU A 29 9.83 7.77 -5.87
C GLU A 29 8.54 7.43 -5.12
N TYR A 30 8.06 6.20 -5.26
CA TYR A 30 6.83 5.73 -4.66
C TYR A 30 7.06 4.53 -3.76
N LYS A 31 6.27 4.46 -2.69
CA LYS A 31 6.09 3.26 -1.86
C LYS A 31 4.61 2.98 -1.76
N ILE A 32 4.19 1.82 -2.22
CA ILE A 32 2.87 1.28 -1.91
C ILE A 32 3.04 0.35 -0.69
N GLY A 33 2.05 0.36 0.19
CA GLY A 33 2.01 -0.60 1.29
C GLY A 33 0.64 -0.72 1.89
N SER A 34 0.45 -1.71 2.76
CA SER A 34 -0.78 -1.85 3.54
C SER A 34 -0.55 -1.76 5.05
N THR A 35 -1.61 -1.42 5.79
CA THR A 35 -1.59 -1.40 7.25
C THR A 35 -2.97 -1.61 7.86
N GLY A 36 -3.04 -2.33 8.99
CA GLY A 36 -4.23 -2.37 9.85
C GLY A 36 -4.31 -1.21 10.85
N ARG A 37 -3.39 -0.23 10.75
CA ARG A 37 -3.36 1.00 11.54
C ARG A 37 -3.64 2.18 10.61
N THR A 38 -3.21 3.40 10.98
CA THR A 38 -3.28 4.56 10.08
C THR A 38 -2.02 4.67 9.21
N PRO A 39 -2.15 5.09 7.93
CA PRO A 39 -1.00 5.35 7.06
C PRO A 39 -0.02 6.37 7.64
N GLU A 40 -0.49 7.38 8.39
CA GLU A 40 0.35 8.40 9.02
C GLU A 40 1.25 7.81 10.11
N THR A 41 0.77 6.78 10.80
CA THR A 41 1.60 6.04 11.76
C THR A 41 2.71 5.28 11.04
N ARG A 42 2.40 4.63 9.92
CA ARG A 42 3.42 3.97 9.08
C ARG A 42 4.40 4.97 8.46
N LEU A 43 3.95 6.14 8.06
CA LEU A 43 4.82 7.19 7.54
C LEU A 43 5.80 7.68 8.61
N ARG A 44 5.34 7.86 9.85
CA ARG A 44 6.21 8.22 10.99
C ARG A 44 7.24 7.13 11.30
N GLU A 45 6.84 5.87 11.28
CA GLU A 45 7.75 4.72 11.46
C GLU A 45 8.78 4.65 10.35
N TRP A 46 8.34 4.76 9.09
CA TRP A 46 9.20 4.79 7.91
C TRP A 46 10.27 5.88 8.01
N ARG A 47 9.86 7.12 8.32
CA ARG A 47 10.76 8.27 8.49
C ARG A 47 11.72 8.15 9.69
N ARG A 48 11.44 7.28 10.66
CA ARG A 48 12.38 6.99 11.77
C ARG A 48 13.49 6.04 11.32
N GLY A 49 13.16 5.08 10.46
CA GLY A 49 14.12 4.12 9.89
C GLY A 49 14.87 4.61 8.64
N HIS A 50 14.37 5.67 7.99
CA HIS A 50 14.94 6.20 6.74
C HIS A 50 15.28 7.68 6.89
N GLN A 51 16.53 8.06 6.61
CA GLN A 51 16.99 9.46 6.68
C GLN A 51 16.33 10.36 5.61
N SER A 52 15.65 9.80 4.60
CA SER A 52 14.91 10.55 3.57
C SER A 52 13.61 11.14 4.14
N LYS A 53 13.72 12.33 4.73
CA LYS A 53 12.61 13.06 5.39
C LYS A 53 11.50 13.52 4.42
N GLY A 54 11.68 13.38 3.10
CA GLY A 54 10.79 13.99 2.12
C GLY A 54 9.56 13.16 1.75
N PHE A 55 9.48 11.86 2.08
CA PHE A 55 8.31 11.04 1.76
C PHE A 55 7.05 11.61 2.40
N ARG A 56 5.95 11.69 1.63
CA ARG A 56 4.63 12.15 2.09
C ARG A 56 3.57 11.14 1.73
N LEU A 57 2.54 11.02 2.56
CA LEU A 57 1.32 10.31 2.18
C LEU A 57 0.61 11.10 1.08
N VAL A 58 0.40 10.46 -0.07
CA VAL A 58 -0.20 11.10 -1.26
C VAL A 58 -1.48 10.40 -1.73
N TYR A 59 -1.71 9.17 -1.27
CA TYR A 59 -2.94 8.43 -1.52
C TYR A 59 -3.18 7.36 -0.46
N SER A 60 -4.44 7.06 -0.16
CA SER A 60 -4.81 5.88 0.62
C SER A 60 -6.25 5.47 0.36
N VAL A 61 -6.52 4.16 0.47
CA VAL A 61 -7.85 3.58 0.28
C VAL A 61 -8.13 2.53 1.36
N LYS A 62 -9.34 2.57 1.92
CA LYS A 62 -9.81 1.56 2.87
C LYS A 62 -10.15 0.27 2.13
N VAL A 63 -9.77 -0.86 2.73
CA VAL A 63 -10.02 -2.22 2.27
C VAL A 63 -10.49 -3.07 3.44
N VAL A 64 -11.60 -3.79 3.25
CA VAL A 64 -12.18 -4.63 4.32
C VAL A 64 -11.36 -5.90 4.49
N GLY A 65 -10.74 -6.04 5.66
CA GLY A 65 -9.97 -7.22 6.04
C GLY A 65 -8.48 -7.15 5.68
N ARG A 66 -7.64 -7.54 6.63
CA ARG A 66 -6.18 -7.47 6.54
C ARG A 66 -5.60 -8.28 5.37
N ASN A 67 -6.05 -9.52 5.19
CA ASN A 67 -5.58 -10.37 4.08
C ASN A 67 -5.94 -9.77 2.72
N THR A 68 -7.10 -9.13 2.61
CA THR A 68 -7.53 -8.44 1.40
C THR A 68 -6.60 -7.28 1.07
N ALA A 69 -6.26 -6.46 2.06
CA ALA A 69 -5.35 -5.33 1.87
C ALA A 69 -3.97 -5.77 1.38
N TYR A 70 -3.47 -6.92 1.85
CA TYR A 70 -2.23 -7.51 1.33
C TYR A 70 -2.35 -7.94 -0.13
N VAL A 71 -3.45 -8.59 -0.51
CA VAL A 71 -3.65 -9.00 -1.91
C VAL A 71 -3.79 -7.76 -2.81
N VAL A 72 -4.47 -6.70 -2.36
CA VAL A 72 -4.58 -5.44 -3.10
C VAL A 72 -3.21 -4.76 -3.27
N GLU A 73 -2.41 -4.68 -2.21
CA GLU A 73 -1.02 -4.17 -2.27
C GLU A 73 -0.19 -4.95 -3.30
N HIS A 74 -0.22 -6.28 -3.22
CA HIS A 74 0.53 -7.14 -4.12
C HIS A 74 0.09 -7.00 -5.59
N GLU A 75 -1.22 -6.99 -5.85
CA GLU A 75 -1.78 -6.83 -7.21
C GLU A 75 -1.49 -5.42 -7.78
N ALA A 76 -1.46 -4.38 -6.94
CA ALA A 76 -1.04 -3.05 -7.35
C ALA A 76 0.45 -3.05 -7.74
N HIS A 77 1.31 -3.70 -6.94
CA HIS A 77 2.71 -3.89 -7.27
C HIS A 77 2.91 -4.62 -8.60
N GLN A 78 2.22 -5.74 -8.84
CA GLN A 78 2.34 -6.49 -10.11
C GLN A 78 2.01 -5.63 -11.34
N GLN A 79 1.05 -4.71 -11.23
CA GLN A 79 0.66 -3.84 -12.33
C GLN A 79 1.73 -2.81 -12.67
N ILE A 80 2.42 -2.23 -11.68
CA ILE A 80 3.32 -1.09 -11.89
C ILE A 80 4.81 -1.44 -11.88
N LEU A 81 5.20 -2.56 -11.26
CA LEU A 81 6.61 -2.93 -11.07
C LEU A 81 7.38 -3.09 -12.38
N GLN A 82 6.73 -3.56 -13.45
CA GLN A 82 7.35 -3.70 -14.77
C GLN A 82 7.79 -2.36 -15.40
N TYR A 83 7.26 -1.25 -14.90
CA TYR A 83 7.58 0.09 -15.37
C TYR A 83 8.57 0.84 -14.45
N ALA A 84 9.03 0.20 -13.37
CA ALA A 84 10.01 0.79 -12.48
C ALA A 84 11.35 0.97 -13.19
N THR A 85 11.82 2.21 -13.30
CA THR A 85 13.17 2.52 -13.81
C THR A 85 14.24 2.06 -12.84
N LYS A 86 13.90 2.06 -11.54
CA LYS A 86 14.76 1.64 -10.47
C LYS A 86 13.94 1.13 -9.30
N ILE A 87 14.39 0.03 -8.70
CA ILE A 87 13.82 -0.50 -7.47
C ILE A 87 14.89 -0.42 -6.38
N HIS A 88 14.64 0.43 -5.39
CA HIS A 88 15.45 0.54 -4.19
C HIS A 88 15.01 -0.56 -3.23
N ARG A 89 15.53 -1.77 -3.44
CA ARG A 89 15.30 -2.91 -2.54
C ARG A 89 16.12 -2.67 -1.27
N SER A 90 15.44 -2.66 -0.12
CA SER A 90 15.98 -2.54 1.24
C SER A 90 16.67 -1.22 1.61
N CYS A 91 16.17 -0.60 2.67
CA CYS A 91 17.00 0.27 3.50
C CYS A 91 17.88 -0.62 4.39
N PRO A 92 19.21 -0.52 4.29
CA PRO A 92 20.12 -1.34 5.10
C PRO A 92 19.98 -1.09 6.61
N ASP A 93 19.31 0.00 7.02
CA ASP A 93 19.17 0.42 8.42
C ASP A 93 17.82 0.02 9.07
N CYS A 94 16.93 -0.68 8.36
CA CYS A 94 15.61 -1.05 8.88
C CYS A 94 15.61 -2.40 9.60
N LEU A 95 15.41 -2.38 10.92
CA LEU A 95 15.32 -3.56 11.80
C LEU A 95 13.99 -4.34 11.68
N VAL A 96 13.03 -3.87 10.88
CA VAL A 96 11.70 -4.46 10.77
C VAL A 96 11.52 -5.06 9.38
N VAL A 97 11.66 -6.38 9.25
CA VAL A 97 11.43 -7.09 8.00
C VAL A 97 9.92 -7.12 7.69
N HIS A 98 9.44 -6.17 6.89
CA HIS A 98 8.14 -6.29 6.22
C HIS A 98 8.34 -6.78 4.78
N GLN A 99 7.49 -7.70 4.33
CA GLN A 99 7.75 -8.53 3.14
C GLN A 99 7.77 -7.79 1.79
N GLU A 100 7.43 -6.50 1.71
CA GLU A 100 7.59 -5.66 0.51
C GLU A 100 8.07 -4.23 0.87
N GLU A 101 9.27 -4.11 1.47
CA GLU A 101 9.93 -2.82 1.72
C GLU A 101 10.87 -2.40 0.59
N PHE A 102 10.27 -1.96 -0.50
CA PHE A 102 11.01 -1.26 -1.54
C PHE A 102 10.36 0.08 -1.87
N VAL A 103 11.19 0.97 -2.42
CA VAL A 103 10.76 2.19 -3.09
C VAL A 103 11.01 1.98 -4.57
N MET A 104 10.07 2.40 -5.41
CA MET A 104 10.19 2.36 -6.85
C MET A 104 10.28 3.76 -7.42
N GLU A 105 11.23 3.97 -8.32
CA GLU A 105 11.29 5.15 -9.17
C GLU A 105 10.47 4.85 -10.42
N LEU A 106 9.55 5.75 -10.77
CA LEU A 106 8.68 5.63 -11.94
C LEU A 106 8.82 6.90 -12.80
N ASP A 107 8.78 6.73 -14.12
CA ASP A 107 8.78 7.84 -15.09
C ASP A 107 7.40 8.50 -15.23
N PHE A 108 6.38 7.96 -14.56
CA PHE A 108 5.00 8.44 -14.62
C PHE A 108 4.51 9.02 -13.28
N GLY A 109 3.35 9.67 -13.37
CA GLY A 109 2.80 10.51 -12.32
C GLY A 109 2.06 9.76 -11.22
N LEU A 110 1.60 10.52 -10.24
CA LEU A 110 0.83 10.00 -9.10
C LEU A 110 -0.51 9.40 -9.53
N GLU A 111 -1.10 9.90 -10.61
CA GLU A 111 -2.40 9.41 -11.11
C GLU A 111 -2.33 7.94 -11.52
N ASP A 112 -1.30 7.54 -12.27
CA ASP A 112 -1.11 6.14 -12.68
C ASP A 112 -0.92 5.19 -11.48
N VAL A 113 -0.21 5.66 -10.45
CA VAL A 113 0.00 4.90 -9.21
C VAL A 113 -1.32 4.73 -8.44
N ARG A 114 -2.17 5.76 -8.42
CA ARG A 114 -3.51 5.69 -7.81
C ARG A 114 -4.40 4.73 -8.58
N ASP A 115 -4.39 4.82 -9.90
CA ASP A 115 -5.19 3.97 -10.79
C ASP A 115 -4.82 2.49 -10.64
N ALA A 116 -3.53 2.18 -10.46
CA ALA A 116 -3.09 0.82 -10.17
C ALA A 116 -3.66 0.29 -8.85
N VAL A 117 -3.65 1.12 -7.79
CA VAL A 117 -4.21 0.75 -6.47
C VAL A 117 -5.74 0.55 -6.56
N ASP A 118 -6.45 1.45 -7.25
CA ASP A 118 -7.91 1.36 -7.40
C ASP A 118 -8.33 0.18 -8.28
N THR A 119 -7.57 -0.09 -9.34
CA THR A 119 -7.78 -1.25 -10.22
C THR A 119 -7.52 -2.54 -9.44
N ALA A 120 -6.42 -2.63 -8.70
CA ALA A 120 -6.13 -3.77 -7.83
C ALA A 120 -7.24 -4.02 -6.81
N LYS A 121 -7.70 -2.96 -6.13
CA LYS A 121 -8.81 -3.06 -5.17
C LYS A 121 -10.06 -3.63 -5.82
N ARG A 122 -10.48 -3.06 -6.96
CA ARG A 122 -11.67 -3.49 -7.69
C ARG A 122 -11.57 -4.94 -8.15
N LEU A 123 -10.40 -5.38 -8.64
CA LEU A 123 -10.15 -6.76 -9.06
C LEU A 123 -10.30 -7.74 -7.89
N VAL A 124 -9.65 -7.44 -6.75
CA VAL A 124 -9.69 -8.30 -5.56
C VAL A 124 -11.10 -8.38 -4.97
N GLU A 125 -11.82 -7.26 -4.93
CA GLU A 125 -13.19 -7.21 -4.42
C GLU A 125 -14.18 -7.93 -5.35
N THR A 126 -14.02 -7.79 -6.68
CA THR A 126 -14.86 -8.50 -7.66
C THR A 126 -14.65 -10.02 -7.59
N ARG A 127 -13.40 -10.48 -7.47
CA ARG A 127 -13.07 -11.91 -7.31
C ARG A 127 -13.69 -12.54 -6.05
N ARG A 128 -13.96 -11.74 -5.02
CA ARG A 128 -14.67 -12.22 -3.83
C ARG A 128 -16.16 -12.44 -4.06
N VAL A 129 -16.80 -11.58 -4.85
CA VAL A 129 -18.24 -11.67 -5.14
C VAL A 129 -18.53 -12.82 -6.11
N GLY A 130 -17.57 -13.19 -6.98
CA GLY A 130 -17.73 -14.31 -7.93
C GLY A 130 -17.59 -15.73 -7.35
N CYS A 131 -17.31 -15.87 -6.05
CA CYS A 131 -17.17 -17.18 -5.37
C CYS A 131 -18.31 -17.51 -4.39
N THR A 132 -19.43 -16.78 -4.47
CA THR A 132 -20.68 -17.06 -3.75
C THR A 132 -21.76 -17.47 -4.73
#